data_AF-A0A316RDS2-F1
#
_entry.id   AF-A0A316RDS2-F1
#
_cell.length_a   1.000
_cell.length_b   1.000
_cell.length_c   1.000
_cell.angle_alpha   90.00
_cell.angle_beta   90.00
_cell.angle_gamma   90.00
#
_symmetry.space_group_name_H-M   'P 1'
#
loop_
_entity.id
_entity.type
_entity.pdbx_description
1 polymer ?
#
loop_
_entity_poly.entity_id
_entity_poly.type
_entity_poly.pdbx_seq_one_letter_code
_entity_poly.pdbx_strand_id
1 'polypeptide(L)'
;MKTPINKSKLMKRAWMLYRNFKRIYKTFAAALREAWVQEKRIALRKAERPVRKENTEINIAMAATIDAWRNNGRRGMYWGD
;
A
#
# COMPACT_ATOMS: atom_id res chain seq x y z
N MET A 1 -12.36 -16.84 7.85
CA MET A 1 -12.32 -15.46 8.41
C MET A 1 -13.40 -14.59 7.73
N LYS A 2 -14.45 -14.16 8.44
CA LYS A 2 -15.35 -13.11 7.92
C LYS A 2 -14.59 -11.79 8.04
N THR A 3 -14.25 -11.16 6.92
CA THR A 3 -13.72 -9.79 6.94
C THR A 3 -14.77 -8.89 7.58
N PRO A 4 -14.45 -8.16 8.67
CA PRO A 4 -15.41 -7.26 9.31
C PRO A 4 -15.60 -6.04 8.41
N ILE A 5 -16.42 -6.20 7.36
CA ILE A 5 -16.78 -5.12 6.47
C ILE A 5 -17.80 -4.27 7.20
N ASN A 6 -17.44 -3.02 7.49
CA ASN A 6 -18.34 -2.06 8.09
C ASN A 6 -19.42 -1.67 7.07
N LYS A 7 -20.65 -2.16 7.27
CA LYS A 7 -21.80 -1.94 6.38
C LYS A 7 -22.09 -0.44 6.15
N SER A 8 -21.98 0.39 7.20
CA SER A 8 -22.20 1.85 7.08
C SER A 8 -21.17 2.50 6.17
N LYS A 9 -19.90 2.09 6.29
CA LYS A 9 -18.81 2.59 5.45
C LYS A 9 -18.99 2.18 3.99
N LEU A 10 -19.39 0.94 3.75
CA LEU A 10 -19.72 0.43 2.42
C LEU A 10 -20.84 1.27 1.77
N MET A 11 -21.93 1.52 2.50
CA MET A 11 -23.07 2.28 1.99
C MET A 11 -22.72 3.73 1.66
N LYS A 12 -21.95 4.41 2.52
CA LYS A 12 -21.45 5.77 2.23
C LYS A 12 -20.62 5.80 0.95
N ARG A 13 -19.79 4.78 0.73
CA ARG A 13 -18.93 4.68 -0.45
C ARG A 13 -19.72 4.40 -1.72
N ALA A 14 -20.68 3.50 -1.66
CA ALA A 14 -21.63 3.24 -2.74
C ALA A 14 -22.42 4.51 -3.11
N TRP A 15 -22.86 5.27 -2.11
CA TRP A 15 -23.57 6.54 -2.31
C TRP A 15 -22.72 7.59 -3.01
N MET A 16 -21.46 7.77 -2.59
CA MET A 16 -20.53 8.68 -3.27
C MET A 16 -20.29 8.26 -4.72
N LEU A 17 -20.10 6.97 -4.99
CA LEU A 17 -19.91 6.46 -6.36
C LEU A 17 -21.13 6.72 -7.22
N TYR A 18 -22.32 6.42 -6.71
CA TYR A 18 -23.57 6.64 -7.42
C TYR A 18 -23.83 8.13 -7.69
N ARG A 19 -23.60 9.00 -6.71
CA ARG A 19 -23.82 10.45 -6.84
C ARG A 19 -22.84 11.09 -7.82
N ASN A 20 -21.55 10.78 -7.72
CA ASN A 20 -20.51 11.46 -8.49
C ASN A 20 -20.32 10.86 -9.89
N PHE A 21 -20.61 9.57 -10.07
CA PHE A 21 -20.38 8.84 -11.31
C PHE A 21 -21.67 8.20 -11.84
N LYS A 22 -22.81 8.91 -11.72
CA LYS A 22 -24.14 8.43 -12.14
C LYS A 22 -24.19 7.99 -13.61
N ARG A 23 -23.38 8.58 -14.48
CA ARG A 23 -23.25 8.17 -15.90
C ARG A 23 -22.60 6.79 -16.07
N ILE A 24 -21.69 6.42 -15.18
CA ILE A 24 -20.99 5.13 -15.17
C ILE A 24 -21.81 4.10 -14.39
N TYR A 25 -22.32 4.47 -13.21
CA TYR A 25 -23.16 3.63 -12.37
C TYR A 25 -24.62 4.03 -12.48
N LYS A 26 -25.30 3.46 -13.48
CA LYS A 26 -26.72 3.74 -13.76
C LYS A 26 -27.67 3.37 -12.62
N THR A 27 -27.27 2.45 -11.74
CA THR A 27 -28.06 2.04 -10.57
C THR A 27 -27.22 2.06 -9.30
N PHE A 28 -27.88 2.28 -8.16
CA PHE A 28 -27.23 2.20 -6.85
C PHE A 28 -26.66 0.79 -6.59
N ALA A 29 -27.33 -0.27 -7.08
CA ALA A 29 -26.85 -1.63 -6.97
C ALA A 29 -25.49 -1.85 -7.70
N ALA A 30 -25.30 -1.23 -8.87
CA ALA A 30 -24.02 -1.28 -9.57
C ALA A 30 -22.91 -0.57 -8.77
N ALA A 31 -23.21 0.61 -8.21
CA ALA A 31 -22.28 1.33 -7.35
C ALA A 31 -21.95 0.56 -6.05
N LEU A 32 -22.92 -0.18 -5.50
CA LEU A 32 -22.74 -1.01 -4.31
C LEU A 32 -21.82 -2.20 -4.57
N ARG A 33 -21.95 -2.85 -5.73
CA ARG A 33 -21.05 -3.93 -6.16
C ARG A 33 -19.61 -3.43 -6.26
N GLU A 34 -19.39 -2.26 -6.86
CA GLU A 34 -18.03 -1.70 -6.94
C GLU A 34 -17.47 -1.24 -5.59
N ALA A 35 -18.29 -0.63 -4.74
CA ALA A 35 -17.88 -0.30 -3.38
C ALA A 35 -17.44 -1.55 -2.61
N TRP A 36 -18.10 -2.69 -2.82
CA TRP A 36 -17.74 -3.97 -2.21
C TRP A 36 -16.39 -4.51 -2.70
N VAL A 37 -16.14 -4.44 -4.01
CA VAL A 37 -14.85 -4.83 -4.59
C VAL A 37 -13.72 -3.95 -4.04
N GLN A 38 -13.94 -2.64 -3.93
CA GLN A 38 -12.95 -1.72 -3.36
C GLN A 38 -12.67 -2.00 -1.88
N GLU A 39 -13.68 -2.24 -1.05
CA GLU A 39 -13.48 -2.60 0.36
C GLU A 39 -12.71 -3.91 0.50
N LYS A 40 -12.99 -4.92 -0.33
CA LYS A 40 -12.21 -6.17 -0.38
C LYS A 40 -10.74 -5.93 -0.76
N ARG A 41 -10.48 -5.12 -1.80
CA ARG A 41 -9.11 -4.75 -2.21
C ARG A 41 -8.36 -4.00 -1.11
N ILE A 42 -9.03 -3.12 -0.38
CA ILE A 42 -8.44 -2.40 0.76
C ILE A 42 -8.14 -3.36 1.92
N ALA A 43 -9.04 -4.30 2.20
CA ALA A 43 -8.82 -5.33 3.21
C ALA A 43 -7.59 -6.19 2.88
N LEU A 44 -7.46 -6.62 1.62
CA LEU A 44 -6.28 -7.33 1.11
C LEU A 44 -5.01 -6.49 1.25
N ARG A 45 -5.01 -5.22 0.78
CA ARG A 45 -3.86 -4.31 0.95
C ARG A 45 -3.47 -4.07 2.41
N LYS A 46 -4.44 -4.05 3.33
CA LYS A 46 -4.15 -3.93 4.77
C LYS A 46 -3.50 -5.20 5.33
N ALA A 47 -3.90 -6.37 4.84
CA ALA A 47 -3.28 -7.64 5.19
C ALA A 47 -1.87 -7.81 4.58
N GLU A 48 -1.57 -7.16 3.45
CA GLU A 48 -0.24 -7.13 2.82
C GLU A 48 0.72 -6.07 3.41
N ARG A 49 0.20 -5.08 4.14
CA ARG A 49 1.03 -4.02 4.75
C ARG A 49 2.07 -4.46 5.80
N PRO A 50 1.90 -5.52 6.63
CA PRO A 50 2.97 -5.93 7.54
C PRO A 50 4.23 -6.41 6.79
N VAL A 51 4.06 -7.07 5.64
CA VAL A 51 5.18 -7.65 4.85
C VAL A 51 6.06 -6.57 4.22
N ARG A 52 5.50 -5.41 3.85
CA ARG A 52 6.29 -4.33 3.24
C ARG A 52 7.12 -3.54 4.25
N LYS A 53 6.68 -3.37 5.50
CA LYS A 53 7.45 -2.59 6.49
C LYS A 53 8.78 -3.27 6.84
N GLU A 54 8.76 -4.59 7.08
CA GLU A 54 9.98 -5.37 7.31
C GLU A 54 10.96 -5.27 6.13
N ASN A 55 10.48 -5.39 4.90
CA ASN A 55 11.34 -5.26 3.71
C ASN A 55 11.91 -3.84 3.51
N THR A 56 11.28 -2.81 4.06
CA THR A 56 11.79 -1.43 3.96
C THR A 56 12.90 -1.19 4.99
N GLU A 57 12.74 -1.69 6.21
CA GLU A 57 13.75 -1.61 7.26
C GLU A 57 14.99 -2.44 6.92
N ILE A 58 14.82 -3.64 6.37
CA ILE A 58 15.92 -4.47 5.86
C ILE A 58 16.65 -3.75 4.71
N ASN A 59 15.94 -3.14 3.77
CA ASN A 59 16.57 -2.39 2.67
C ASN A 59 17.31 -1.13 3.13
N ILE A 60 16.80 -0.41 4.13
CA ILE A 60 17.49 0.77 4.70
C ILE A 60 18.73 0.33 5.48
N ALA A 61 18.65 -0.74 6.27
CA ALA A 61 19.80 -1.30 6.97
C ALA A 61 20.86 -1.81 5.97
N MET A 62 20.44 -2.48 4.90
CA MET A 62 21.33 -2.99 3.86
C MET A 62 21.98 -1.85 3.07
N ALA A 63 21.23 -0.80 2.71
CA ALA A 63 21.78 0.41 2.10
C ALA A 63 22.81 1.10 3.01
N ALA A 64 22.52 1.23 4.29
CA ALA A 64 23.45 1.81 5.27
C ALA A 64 24.74 0.99 5.41
N THR A 65 24.65 -0.35 5.39
CA THR A 65 25.84 -1.22 5.43
C THR A 65 26.69 -1.12 4.16
N ILE A 66 26.07 -1.02 2.99
CA ILE A 66 26.79 -0.88 1.71
C ILE A 66 27.49 0.48 1.64
N ASP A 67 26.85 1.56 2.07
CA ASP A 67 27.47 2.89 2.13
C ASP A 67 28.61 2.96 3.15
N ALA A 68 28.48 2.30 4.30
CA ALA A 68 29.56 2.20 5.29
C ALA A 68 30.78 1.45 4.72
N TRP A 69 30.55 0.35 4.00
CA TRP A 69 31.62 -0.43 3.38
C TRP A 69 32.33 0.36 2.25
N ARG A 70 31.56 1.06 1.42
CA ARG A 70 32.07 1.92 0.34
C ARG A 70 32.89 3.10 0.86
N ASN A 71 32.48 3.70 1.98
CA ASN A 71 33.22 4.80 2.60
C ASN A 71 34.47 4.32 3.36
N ASN A 72 34.46 3.12 3.95
CA ASN A 72 35.66 2.55 4.56
C ASN A 72 36.72 2.13 3.52
N GLY A 73 36.30 1.58 2.37
CA GLY A 73 37.22 1.25 1.28
C GLY A 73 37.93 2.46 0.65
N ARG A 74 37.38 3.68 0.82
CA ARG A 74 38.00 4.94 0.36
C ARG A 74 39.00 5.54 1.33
N ARG A 75 39.06 5.11 2.59
CA ARG A 75 39.98 5.68 3.60
C ARG A 75 41.35 5.00 3.66
N GLY A 76 41.60 3.96 2.85
CA GLY A 76 42.81 3.13 2.91
C GLY A 76 43.70 3.13 1.66
N MET A 77 43.45 3.96 0.65
CA MET A 77 44.22 3.94 -0.61
C MET A 77 45.22 5.11 -0.65
N TYR A 78 46.23 5.06 0.23
CA TYR A 78 47.47 5.85 0.08
C TYR A 78 48.37 5.13 -0.94
N TRP A 79 48.40 5.67 -2.14
CA TRP A 79 49.46 5.48 -3.14
C TRP A 79 49.85 6.93 -3.45
N GLY A 80 50.94 7.47 -2.92
CA GLY A 80 52.28 6.98 -3.18
C GLY A 80 52.70 7.42 -4.58
N ASP A 81 52.89 8.73 -4.78
CA ASP A 81 53.81 9.38 -5.74
C ASP A 81 53.88 10.89 -5.40
#